data_AF-J9EK46-F1
#
_entry.id   AF-J9EK46-F1
#
_cell.length_a   1.000
_cell.length_b   1.000
_cell.length_c   1.000
_cell.angle_alpha   90.00
_cell.angle_beta   90.00
_cell.angle_gamma   90.00
#
_symmetry.space_group_name_H-M   'P 1'
#
loop_
_entity.id
_entity.type
_entity.pdbx_description
1 polymer ?
#
loop_
_entity_poly.entity_id
_entity_poly.type
_entity_poly.pdbx_seq_one_letter_code
_entity_poly.pdbx_strand_id
1 'polypeptide(L)'
;MYWNTPKTFQHDMTIAALLSTFSDIHSILGKPPLIGYGANIAFEIWRIDNLYEMKIMYANQWDANPQDITQFAPGCEDSIKFCNVTKFIQHSRQLFFDNVQEACLKDGENLTS
;
A
#
# COMPACT_ATOMS: atom_id res chain seq x y z
N MET A 1 13.93 20.52 -8.23
CA MET A 1 13.33 20.15 -6.93
C MET A 1 13.76 18.72 -6.64
N TYR A 2 14.73 18.52 -5.75
CA TYR A 2 15.25 17.19 -5.43
C TYR A 2 14.39 16.59 -4.33
N TRP A 3 13.66 15.53 -4.65
CA TRP A 3 12.94 14.74 -3.65
C TRP A 3 13.94 13.79 -2.98
N ASN A 4 14.34 14.10 -1.74
CA ASN A 4 15.02 13.15 -0.85
C ASN A 4 13.97 12.21 -0.24
N THR A 5 13.34 11.38 -1.06
CA THR A 5 12.55 10.25 -0.57
C THR A 5 13.48 9.05 -0.37
N PRO A 6 13.42 8.34 0.77
CA PRO A 6 14.10 7.07 0.92
C PRO A 6 13.60 6.11 -0.17
N LYS A 7 14.48 5.76 -1.12
CA LYS A 7 14.17 4.76 -2.13
C LYS A 7 14.53 3.39 -1.59
N THR A 8 13.53 2.55 -1.40
CA THR A 8 13.74 1.15 -1.05
C THR A 8 13.57 0.29 -2.30
N PHE A 9 14.61 -0.45 -2.68
CA PHE A 9 14.52 -1.45 -3.74
C PHE A 9 14.15 -2.79 -3.12
N GLN A 10 13.12 -3.43 -3.66
CA GLN A 10 12.58 -4.68 -3.16
C GLN A 10 12.09 -5.53 -4.34
N HIS A 11 11.63 -6.75 -4.03
CA HIS A 11 11.08 -7.68 -5.02
C HIS A 11 9.59 -7.40 -5.29
N ASP A 12 9.10 -7.92 -6.40
CA ASP A 12 7.68 -7.97 -6.77
C ASP A 12 6.79 -8.47 -5.61
N MET A 13 7.25 -9.50 -4.89
CA MET A 13 6.55 -10.04 -3.72
C MET A 13 6.32 -9.01 -2.61
N THR A 14 7.18 -7.99 -2.48
CA THR A 14 6.97 -6.92 -1.50
C THR A 14 5.83 -6.00 -1.92
N ILE A 15 5.71 -5.69 -3.21
CA ILE A 15 4.57 -4.93 -3.74
C ILE A 15 3.29 -5.76 -3.61
N ALA A 16 3.34 -7.06 -3.91
CA ALA A 16 2.20 -7.95 -3.76
C ALA A 16 1.70 -8.02 -2.29
N ALA A 17 2.61 -8.21 -1.34
CA ALA A 17 2.29 -8.25 0.09
C ALA A 17 1.79 -6.90 0.64
N LEU A 18 2.27 -5.79 0.09
CA LEU A 18 1.74 -4.47 0.43
C LEU A 18 0.32 -4.29 -0.12
N LEU A 19 0.11 -4.58 -1.40
CA LEU A 19 -1.19 -4.42 -2.05
C LEU A 19 -2.22 -5.45 -1.57
N SER A 20 -1.82 -6.56 -0.93
CA SER A 20 -2.77 -7.46 -0.29
C SER A 20 -3.46 -6.86 0.94
N THR A 21 -2.95 -5.74 1.45
CA THR A 21 -3.63 -4.96 2.51
C THR A 21 -4.68 -3.99 1.95
N PHE A 22 -4.73 -3.81 0.63
CA PHE A 22 -5.66 -2.90 -0.04
C PHE A 22 -6.97 -3.62 -0.32
N SER A 23 -8.06 -2.87 -0.45
CA SER A 23 -9.42 -3.43 -0.56
C SER A 23 -9.63 -4.27 -1.82
N ASP A 24 -8.95 -3.95 -2.92
CA ASP A 24 -9.04 -4.71 -4.19
C ASP A 24 -7.70 -4.74 -4.94
N ILE A 25 -6.91 -5.79 -4.66
CA ILE A 25 -5.63 -6.03 -5.34
C ILE A 25 -5.79 -6.31 -6.84
N HIS A 26 -6.91 -6.89 -7.27
CA HIS A 26 -7.13 -7.26 -8.68
C HIS A 26 -7.46 -6.05 -9.55
N SER A 27 -8.12 -5.04 -8.98
CA SER A 27 -8.31 -3.75 -9.66
C SER A 27 -6.98 -3.02 -9.90
N ILE A 28 -5.93 -3.33 -9.13
CA ILE A 28 -4.60 -2.71 -9.26
C ILE A 28 -3.67 -3.55 -10.16
N LEU A 29 -3.61 -4.86 -9.96
CA LEU A 29 -2.64 -5.75 -10.63
C LEU A 29 -3.22 -6.49 -11.85
N GLY A 30 -4.53 -6.43 -12.07
CA GLY A 30 -5.23 -7.16 -13.13
C GLY A 30 -5.50 -8.64 -12.80
N LYS A 31 -5.99 -9.38 -13.82
CA LYS A 31 -6.28 -10.82 -13.76
C LYS A 31 -5.61 -11.53 -14.95
N PRO A 32 -4.59 -12.39 -14.73
CA PRO A 32 -3.96 -12.69 -13.45
C PRO A 32 -3.17 -11.49 -12.91
N PRO A 33 -2.98 -11.37 -11.58
CA PRO A 33 -2.18 -10.31 -11.00
C PRO A 33 -0.72 -10.47 -11.43
N LEU A 34 -0.18 -9.49 -12.16
CA LEU A 34 1.19 -9.53 -12.68
C LEU A 34 1.90 -8.22 -12.38
N ILE A 35 3.02 -8.31 -11.66
CA ILE A 35 3.88 -7.18 -11.34
C ILE A 35 5.06 -7.18 -12.33
N GLY A 36 5.17 -6.12 -13.12
CA GLY A 36 6.21 -5.98 -14.14
C GLY A 36 7.56 -5.56 -13.59
N TYR A 37 8.59 -5.68 -14.43
CA TYR A 37 9.94 -5.29 -14.04
C TYR A 37 10.06 -3.77 -13.85
N GLY A 38 10.66 -3.37 -12.73
CA GLY A 38 10.75 -1.95 -12.36
C GLY A 38 9.42 -1.34 -11.91
N ALA A 39 8.44 -2.17 -11.57
CA ALA A 39 7.23 -1.72 -10.88
C ALA A 39 7.59 -0.91 -9.64
N ASN A 40 6.80 0.12 -9.37
CA ASN A 40 7.02 1.01 -8.25
C ASN A 40 5.70 1.52 -7.70
N ILE A 41 5.70 1.76 -6.39
CA ILE A 41 4.61 2.36 -5.65
C ILE A 41 5.17 3.55 -4.88
N ALA A 42 4.46 4.68 -4.93
CA ALA A 42 4.84 5.91 -4.28
C ALA A 42 3.73 6.38 -3.34
N PHE A 43 4.11 6.69 -2.10
CA PHE A 43 3.26 7.34 -1.12
C PHE A 43 3.70 8.80 -1.04
N GLU A 44 2.84 9.71 -1.46
CA GLU A 44 3.07 11.14 -1.38
C GLU A 44 2.28 11.71 -0.21
N ILE A 45 2.96 12.47 0.65
CA ILE A 45 2.32 13.20 1.74
C ILE A 45 2.29 14.68 1.36
N TRP A 46 1.10 15.26 1.46
CA TRP A 46 0.79 16.63 1.12
C TRP A 46 0.28 17.37 2.35
N ARG A 47 0.55 18.68 2.40
CA ARG A 47 -0.05 19.57 3.40
C ARG A 47 -0.99 20.52 2.68
N ILE A 48 -2.30 20.33 2.87
CA ILE A 48 -3.38 21.10 2.23
C ILE A 48 -4.23 21.68 3.35
N ASP A 49 -4.38 23.01 3.40
CA ASP A 49 -5.19 23.70 4.42
C ASP A 49 -4.87 23.28 5.87
N ASN A 50 -3.57 23.12 6.18
CA ASN A 50 -3.04 22.62 7.46
C ASN A 50 -3.39 21.18 7.83
N LEU A 51 -4.02 20.42 6.94
CA LEU A 51 -4.24 18.98 7.08
C LEU A 51 -3.18 18.19 6.32
N TYR A 52 -2.85 17.01 6.86
CA TYR A 52 -1.98 16.05 6.17
C TYR A 52 -2.83 15.11 5.34
N GLU A 53 -2.61 15.20 4.04
CA GLU A 53 -3.29 14.43 3.00
C GLU A 53 -2.27 13.51 2.34
N MET A 54 -2.72 12.37 1.83
CA MET A 54 -1.86 11.43 1.11
C MET A 54 -2.44 11.06 -0.24
N LYS A 55 -1.52 10.70 -1.13
CA LYS A 55 -1.82 10.14 -2.43
C LYS A 55 -0.95 8.92 -2.65
N ILE A 56 -1.53 7.84 -3.17
CA ILE A 56 -0.79 6.62 -3.52
C ILE A 56 -0.84 6.43 -5.02
N MET A 57 0.33 6.31 -5.63
CA MET A 57 0.51 6.11 -7.05
C MET A 57 1.22 4.78 -7.29
N TYR A 58 0.79 4.03 -8.32
CA TYR A 58 1.40 2.75 -8.70
C TYR A 58 1.67 2.68 -10.20
N ALA A 59 2.86 2.25 -10.57
CA ALA A 59 3.23 1.94 -11.95
C ALA A 59 3.68 0.47 -12.03
N ASN A 60 3.09 -0.30 -12.95
CA ASN A 60 3.37 -1.73 -13.08
C ASN A 60 4.73 -2.05 -13.71
N GLN A 61 5.40 -1.08 -14.33
CA GLN A 61 6.71 -1.26 -14.94
C GLN A 61 7.41 0.10 -15.06
N TRP A 62 8.71 0.09 -15.32
CA TRP A 62 9.58 1.27 -15.29
C TRP A 62 9.17 2.40 -16.26
N ASP A 63 8.47 2.08 -17.35
CA ASP A 63 8.00 3.02 -18.38
C ASP A 63 6.48 3.25 -18.35
N ALA A 64 5.76 2.63 -17.40
CA ALA A 64 4.32 2.82 -17.26
C ALA A 64 4.00 4.16 -16.59
N ASN A 65 2.91 4.77 -17.04
CA ASN A 65 2.34 5.94 -16.35
C ASN A 65 1.78 5.52 -14.99
N PRO A 66 2.19 6.18 -13.88
CA PRO A 66 1.64 5.91 -12.57
C PRO A 66 0.12 6.15 -12.52
N GLN A 67 -0.60 5.18 -12.00
CA GLN A 67 -2.03 5.23 -11.76
C GLN A 67 -2.31 5.61 -10.31
N ASP A 68 -3.34 6.42 -10.10
CA ASP A 68 -3.83 6.72 -8.75
C ASP A 68 -4.55 5.50 -8.18
N ILE A 69 -4.06 4.99 -7.05
CA ILE A 69 -4.63 3.85 -6.34
C ILE A 69 -5.07 4.21 -4.92
N THR A 70 -5.17 5.51 -4.62
CA THR A 70 -5.49 6.02 -3.27
C THR A 70 -6.81 5.46 -2.73
N GLN A 71 -7.82 5.33 -3.59
CA GLN A 71 -9.14 4.80 -3.23
C GLN A 71 -9.13 3.36 -2.69
N PHE A 72 -8.09 2.59 -3.01
CA PHE A 72 -7.98 1.18 -2.57
C PHE A 72 -7.26 1.05 -1.22
N ALA A 73 -6.65 2.13 -0.73
CA ALA A 73 -5.93 2.12 0.54
C ALA A 73 -6.91 2.00 1.72
N PRO A 74 -6.52 1.36 2.83
CA PRO A 74 -7.34 1.24 4.03
C PRO A 74 -7.92 2.58 4.51
N GLY A 75 -9.24 2.68 4.55
CA GLY A 75 -9.94 3.88 5.03
C GLY A 75 -10.03 5.02 3.99
N CYS A 76 -9.61 4.80 2.75
CA CYS A 76 -9.59 5.82 1.70
C CYS A 76 -10.64 5.58 0.60
N GLU A 77 -11.63 4.73 0.82
CA GLU A 77 -12.61 4.29 -0.19
C GLU A 77 -13.43 5.45 -0.78
N ASP A 78 -13.69 6.49 0.02
CA ASP A 78 -14.43 7.69 -0.39
C ASP A 78 -13.53 8.78 -1.01
N SER A 79 -12.23 8.53 -1.16
CA SER A 79 -11.27 9.54 -1.62
C SER A 79 -11.32 9.71 -3.14
N ILE A 80 -11.43 10.97 -3.60
CA ILE A 80 -11.45 11.30 -5.04
C ILE A 80 -10.04 11.58 -5.59
N LYS A 81 -9.12 12.04 -4.72
CA LYS A 81 -7.76 12.47 -5.15
C LYS A 81 -6.72 12.42 -4.03
N PHE A 82 -7.18 12.71 -2.81
CA PHE A 82 -6.36 12.71 -1.61
C PHE A 82 -7.13 12.03 -0.49
N CYS A 83 -6.40 11.33 0.37
CA CYS A 83 -6.94 10.70 1.56
C CYS A 83 -6.31 11.32 2.81
N ASN A 84 -7.12 11.50 3.85
CA ASN A 84 -6.61 12.00 5.11
C ASN A 84 -5.64 10.98 5.75
N VAL A 85 -4.42 11.42 6.05
CA VAL A 85 -3.35 10.55 6.57
C VAL A 85 -3.76 9.90 7.90
N THR A 86 -4.49 10.62 8.76
CA THR A 86 -4.93 10.08 10.05
C THR A 86 -5.92 8.93 9.85
N LYS A 87 -6.85 9.05 8.90
CA LYS A 87 -7.80 7.97 8.56
C LYS A 87 -7.06 6.73 8.06
N PHE A 88 -6.11 6.90 7.13
CA PHE A 88 -5.27 5.82 6.64
C PHE A 88 -4.49 5.12 7.76
N ILE A 89 -3.86 5.87 8.66
CA ILE A 89 -3.07 5.29 9.77
C ILE A 89 -3.97 4.49 10.72
N GLN A 90 -5.14 5.04 11.07
CA GLN A 90 -6.07 4.38 11.98
C GLN A 90 -6.56 3.04 11.42
N HIS A 91 -6.96 3.00 10.15
CA HIS A 91 -7.40 1.77 9.50
C HIS A 91 -6.24 0.80 9.26
N SER A 92 -5.09 1.30 8.80
CA SER A 92 -3.90 0.46 8.60
C SER A 92 -3.44 -0.18 9.91
N ARG A 93 -3.53 0.51 11.06
CA ARG A 93 -3.11 -0.04 12.36
C ARG A 93 -3.78 -1.37 12.70
N GLN A 94 -5.03 -1.57 12.26
CA GLN A 94 -5.80 -2.79 12.51
C GLN A 94 -5.22 -4.02 11.80
N LEU A 95 -4.36 -3.81 10.80
CA LEU A 95 -3.71 -4.86 10.01
C LEU A 95 -2.34 -5.27 10.58
N PHE A 96 -1.83 -4.56 11.59
CA PHE A 96 -0.53 -4.85 12.18
C PHE A 96 -0.67 -5.64 13.48
N PHE A 97 0.18 -6.64 13.62
CA PHE A 97 0.39 -7.30 14.91
C PHE A 97 1.32 -6.44 15.77
N ASP A 98 0.97 -6.27 17.04
CA ASP A 98 1.87 -5.66 18.02
C ASP A 98 3.11 -6.53 18.27
N ASN A 99 2.95 -7.86 18.15
CA ASN A 99 4.02 -8.85 18.25
C ASN A 99 3.92 -9.85 17.10
N VAL A 100 4.77 -9.66 16.08
CA VAL A 100 4.79 -10.50 14.88
C VAL A 100 5.19 -11.94 15.21
N GLN A 101 6.16 -12.13 16.10
CA GLN A 101 6.65 -13.46 16.46
C GLN A 101 5.54 -14.29 17.12
N GLU A 102 4.79 -13.70 18.04
CA GLU A 102 3.67 -14.36 18.71
C GLU A 102 2.53 -14.69 17.73
N ALA A 103 2.19 -13.75 16.84
CA ALA A 103 1.17 -13.98 15.81
C ALA A 103 1.53 -15.18 14.91
N CYS A 104 2.79 -15.24 14.45
CA CYS A 104 3.26 -16.34 13.61
C CYS A 104 3.25 -17.71 14.33
N LEU A 105 3.45 -17.75 15.65
CA LEU A 105 3.45 -19.00 16.41
C LEU A 105 2.03 -19.51 16.68
N LYS A 106 1.10 -18.62 17.06
CA LYS A 106 -0.29 -18.98 17.37
C LYS A 106 -1.05 -19.54 16.17
N ASP A 107 -0.85 -18.96 14.99
CA ASP A 107 -1.51 -19.44 13.76
C ASP A 107 -0.94 -20.78 13.29
N GLY A 108 0.32 -21.08 13.60
CA GLY A 108 0.95 -22.37 13.32
C GLY A 108 0.37 -23.53 14.15
N GLU A 109 0.03 -23.29 15.42
CA GLU A 109 -0.57 -24.31 16.30
C GLU A 109 -1.98 -24.71 15.85
N ASN A 110 -2.80 -23.73 15.44
CA ASN A 110 -4.18 -23.96 14.95
C ASN A 110 -4.25 -24.74 13.62
N LEU A 111 -3.16 -24.80 12.85
CA LEU A 111 -3.08 -25.57 11.60
C LEU A 111 -2.61 -27.02 11.81
N THR A 112 -2.21 -27.37 13.02
CA THR A 112 -1.69 -28.70 13.38
C THR A 112 -2.60 -29.51 14.31
N SER A 113 -3.78 -28.98 14.66
CA SER A 113 -4.80 -29.65 15.48
C SER A 113 -5.99 -30.16 14.66
#